data_AF-X0W8R7-F1
#
_entry.id   AF-X0W8R7-F1
#
_cell.length_a   1.000
_cell.length_b   1.000
_cell.length_c   1.000
_cell.angle_alpha   90.00
_cell.angle_beta   90.00
_cell.angle_gamma   90.00
#
_symmetry.space_group_name_H-M   'P 1'
#
loop_
_entity.id
_entity.type
_entity.pdbx_description
1 polymer ?
#
loop_
_entity_poly.entity_id
_entity_poly.type
_entity_poly.pdbx_seq_one_letter_code
_entity_poly.pdbx_strand_id
1 'polypeptide(L)'
;MADEIISSDPKEDSEVILDKVKSTVALLEDAVVDADDMSKAEAIGVIAESWEKMLSNDFSDYVKSGIASFDEEFVGFKKKTTNLICARPAVGKTALGLTFQCNMVELGHKVAFISVEMTKDQLIERCAYIISEVPADLFTSGQTPDERQYQQIMEALHEIKDNDNFIIEGTNNRSINNVARIARKLKRDNPDLDVIIVDYLQKIESSKSKGNKTYEIEEVSGVITDLGKKLDVVMIPLAQLNRASDEKAEELPKLSNLEGSS
;
A
#
# COMPACT_ATOMS: atom_id res chain seq x y z
N MET A 1 -28.52 -41.27 -19.79
CA MET A 1 -27.94 -40.49 -20.90
C MET A 1 -28.64 -39.15 -20.87
N ALA A 2 -27.86 -38.07 -20.80
CA ALA A 2 -28.24 -36.66 -20.57
C ALA A 2 -28.63 -36.31 -19.12
N ASP A 3 -27.70 -35.69 -18.40
CA ASP A 3 -27.86 -34.33 -17.85
C ASP A 3 -26.71 -34.00 -16.89
N GLU A 4 -25.64 -33.40 -17.41
CA GLU A 4 -24.70 -32.59 -16.64
C GLU A 4 -23.92 -31.71 -17.65
N ILE A 5 -24.61 -30.70 -18.19
CA ILE A 5 -23.94 -29.60 -18.88
C ILE A 5 -23.72 -28.51 -17.85
N ILE A 6 -22.46 -28.42 -17.43
CA ILE A 6 -21.89 -27.32 -16.66
C ILE A 6 -22.18 -26.02 -17.42
N SER A 7 -23.07 -25.21 -16.86
CA SER A 7 -23.24 -23.81 -17.20
C SER A 7 -22.12 -23.02 -16.51
N SER A 8 -20.91 -23.00 -17.08
CA SER A 8 -19.91 -21.99 -16.70
C SER A 8 -20.31 -20.68 -17.38
N ASP A 9 -20.41 -19.60 -16.58
CA ASP A 9 -20.81 -18.29 -17.08
C ASP A 9 -19.67 -17.74 -17.96
N PRO A 10 -19.88 -17.52 -19.27
CA PRO A 10 -18.80 -17.17 -20.21
C PRO A 10 -18.10 -15.85 -19.87
N LYS A 11 -18.69 -14.99 -19.02
CA LYS A 11 -18.04 -13.80 -18.48
C LYS A 11 -16.91 -14.13 -17.49
N GLU A 12 -17.14 -15.11 -16.63
CA GLU A 12 -16.19 -15.54 -15.60
C GLU A 12 -14.94 -16.16 -16.25
N ASP A 13 -15.13 -17.00 -17.28
CA ASP A 13 -14.04 -17.57 -18.07
C ASP A 13 -13.24 -16.50 -18.84
N SER A 14 -13.91 -15.45 -19.34
CA SER A 14 -13.26 -14.37 -20.08
C SER A 14 -12.37 -13.48 -19.20
N GLU A 15 -12.80 -13.17 -17.98
CA GLU A 15 -11.99 -12.40 -17.02
C GLU A 15 -10.75 -13.17 -16.59
N VAL A 16 -10.90 -14.48 -16.33
CA VAL A 16 -9.77 -15.36 -15.96
C VAL A 16 -8.74 -15.45 -17.08
N ILE A 17 -9.17 -15.56 -18.35
CA ILE A 17 -8.26 -15.57 -19.50
C ILE A 17 -7.56 -14.21 -19.64
N LEU A 18 -8.29 -13.11 -19.48
CA LEU A 18 -7.73 -11.77 -19.57
C LEU A 18 -6.68 -11.50 -18.48
N ASP A 19 -6.91 -11.99 -17.25
CA ASP A 19 -5.98 -11.86 -16.13
C ASP A 19 -4.72 -12.72 -16.34
N LYS A 20 -4.86 -13.92 -16.92
CA LYS A 20 -3.73 -14.75 -17.35
C LYS A 20 -2.88 -14.09 -18.44
N VAL A 21 -3.51 -13.48 -19.45
CA VAL A 21 -2.77 -12.78 -20.52
C VAL A 21 -2.03 -11.57 -19.95
N LYS A 22 -2.70 -10.76 -19.11
CA LYS A 22 -2.09 -9.58 -18.48
C LYS A 22 -0.93 -9.95 -17.55
N SER A 23 -1.07 -11.01 -16.75
CA SER A 23 0.01 -11.49 -15.88
C SER A 23 1.18 -12.06 -16.68
N THR A 24 0.94 -12.77 -17.78
CA THR A 24 2.02 -13.27 -18.67
C THR A 24 2.80 -12.13 -19.32
N VAL A 25 2.11 -11.08 -19.79
CA VAL A 25 2.77 -9.89 -20.34
C VAL A 25 3.60 -9.18 -19.27
N ALA A 26 3.08 -9.02 -18.05
CA ALA A 26 3.82 -8.41 -16.95
C ALA A 26 5.07 -9.21 -16.54
N LEU A 27 5.01 -10.55 -16.60
CA LEU A 27 6.18 -11.41 -16.35
C LEU A 27 7.24 -11.30 -17.45
N LEU A 28 6.83 -11.08 -18.71
CA LEU A 28 7.75 -10.83 -19.81
C LEU A 28 8.40 -9.45 -19.70
N GLU A 29 7.67 -8.42 -19.26
CA GLU A 29 8.24 -7.12 -18.90
C GLU A 29 9.26 -7.24 -17.76
N ASP A 30 8.96 -8.07 -16.75
CA ASP A 30 9.86 -8.33 -15.61
C ASP A 30 11.17 -9.03 -16.02
N ALA A 31 11.18 -9.80 -17.12
CA ALA A 31 12.35 -10.51 -17.63
C ALA A 31 13.27 -9.62 -18.50
N VAL A 32 12.81 -8.44 -18.91
CA VAL A 32 13.55 -7.50 -19.76
C VAL A 32 14.23 -6.40 -18.93
N VAL A 33 13.86 -6.23 -17.66
CA VAL A 33 14.55 -5.32 -16.74
C VAL A 33 15.70 -6.08 -16.08
N ASP A 34 16.89 -5.89 -16.64
CA ASP A 34 18.15 -6.45 -16.16
C ASP A 34 18.32 -6.27 -14.64
N ALA A 35 18.81 -7.33 -14.00
CA ALA A 35 19.32 -7.24 -12.64
C ALA A 35 20.50 -6.26 -12.64
N ASP A 36 20.34 -5.16 -11.91
CA ASP A 36 21.35 -4.14 -11.67
C ASP A 36 22.56 -4.77 -10.95
N ASP A 37 23.51 -5.32 -11.71
CA ASP A 37 24.73 -5.96 -11.18
C ASP A 37 25.76 -4.86 -10.84
N MET A 38 25.43 -4.08 -9.80
CA MET A 38 26.28 -3.02 -9.29
C MET A 38 27.48 -3.63 -8.55
N SER A 39 28.69 -3.18 -8.90
CA SER A 39 29.91 -3.61 -8.22
C SER A 39 29.97 -3.09 -6.77
N LYS A 40 30.79 -3.74 -5.93
CA LYS A 40 31.03 -3.28 -4.55
C LYS A 40 31.56 -1.84 -4.48
N ALA A 41 32.35 -1.42 -5.47
CA ALA A 41 32.91 -0.07 -5.51
C ALA A 41 31.83 0.98 -5.79
N GLU A 42 30.94 0.70 -6.74
CA GLU A 42 29.79 1.56 -7.05
C GLU A 42 28.83 1.65 -5.87
N ALA A 43 28.54 0.53 -5.20
CA ALA A 43 27.71 0.51 -4.00
C ALA A 43 28.27 1.41 -2.87
N ILE A 44 29.59 1.36 -2.65
CA ILE A 44 30.26 2.22 -1.66
C ILE A 44 30.14 3.69 -2.06
N GLY A 45 30.29 4.02 -3.35
CA GLY A 45 30.10 5.36 -3.87
C GLY A 45 28.70 5.91 -3.58
N VAL A 46 27.66 5.14 -3.91
CA VAL A 46 26.26 5.50 -3.65
C VAL A 46 26.01 5.74 -2.16
N ILE A 47 26.59 4.92 -1.28
CA ILE A 47 26.46 5.10 0.17
C ILE A 47 27.16 6.37 0.63
N ALA A 48 28.37 6.63 0.15
CA ALA A 48 29.15 7.81 0.52
C ALA A 48 28.41 9.10 0.10
N GLU A 49 27.90 9.16 -1.13
CA GLU A 49 27.08 10.28 -1.62
C GLU A 49 25.82 10.48 -0.77
N SER A 50 25.12 9.40 -0.43
CA SER A 50 23.93 9.45 0.43
C SER A 50 24.25 10.01 1.82
N TRP A 51 25.40 9.65 2.40
CA TRP A 51 25.86 10.18 3.69
C TRP A 51 26.31 11.64 3.61
N GLU A 52 26.97 12.05 2.54
CA GLU A 52 27.33 13.45 2.32
C GLU A 52 26.09 14.35 2.24
N LYS A 53 25.03 13.91 1.54
CA LYS A 53 23.73 14.59 1.55
C LYS A 53 23.19 14.75 2.97
N MET A 54 23.15 13.67 3.75
CA MET A 54 22.66 13.73 5.14
C MET A 54 23.49 14.69 6.01
N LEU A 55 24.82 14.71 5.87
CA LEU A 55 25.69 15.66 6.59
C LEU A 55 25.44 17.12 6.20
N SER A 56 24.96 17.37 4.99
CA SER A 56 24.54 18.68 4.51
C SER A 56 23.07 19.02 4.80
N ASN A 57 22.39 18.21 5.62
CA ASN A 57 20.94 18.29 5.91
C ASN A 57 20.05 18.15 4.67
N ASP A 58 20.55 17.51 3.61
CA ASP A 58 19.75 17.10 2.46
C ASP A 58 19.21 15.68 2.70
N PHE A 59 17.89 15.58 2.82
CA PHE A 59 17.16 14.33 3.02
C PHE A 59 16.32 13.94 1.80
N SER A 60 16.68 14.39 0.58
CA SER A 60 15.94 14.12 -0.66
C SER A 60 15.69 12.63 -0.97
N ASP A 61 16.52 11.76 -0.40
CA ASP A 61 16.46 10.30 -0.56
C ASP A 61 15.43 9.65 0.39
N TYR A 62 14.80 10.45 1.26
CA TYR A 62 13.81 10.03 2.25
C TYR A 62 12.48 10.73 2.01
N VAL A 63 11.39 9.99 2.21
CA VAL A 63 10.02 10.48 2.21
C VAL A 63 9.57 10.63 3.66
N LYS A 64 9.23 11.84 4.09
CA LYS A 64 8.76 12.10 5.45
C LYS A 64 7.37 11.50 5.64
N SER A 65 7.14 10.87 6.80
CA SER A 65 5.84 10.32 7.16
C SER A 65 4.81 11.40 7.48
N GLY A 66 5.27 12.60 7.87
CA GLY A 66 4.43 13.67 8.37
C GLY A 66 3.94 13.44 9.79
N ILE A 67 4.53 12.48 10.51
CA ILE A 67 4.40 12.31 11.96
C ILE A 67 5.75 12.68 12.58
N ALA A 68 5.80 13.81 13.28
CA ALA A 68 7.06 14.39 13.78
C ALA A 68 7.90 13.38 14.60
N SER A 69 7.27 12.67 15.53
CA SER A 69 7.96 11.67 16.36
C SER A 69 8.52 10.49 15.56
N PHE A 70 7.85 10.09 14.47
CA PHE A 70 8.35 9.05 13.58
C PHE A 70 9.53 9.57 12.74
N ASP A 71 9.39 10.77 12.18
CA ASP A 71 10.41 11.37 11.31
C ASP A 71 11.66 11.82 12.08
N GLU A 72 11.57 12.07 13.38
CA GLU A 72 12.71 12.30 14.27
C GLU A 72 13.49 11.00 14.54
N GLU A 73 12.78 9.89 14.79
CA GLU A 73 13.41 8.60 15.09
C GLU A 73 13.98 7.91 13.84
N PHE A 74 13.24 7.95 12.73
CA PHE A 74 13.57 7.18 11.53
C PHE A 74 14.01 8.04 10.34
N VAL A 75 14.04 9.37 10.46
CA VAL A 75 14.28 10.33 9.36
C VAL A 75 13.17 10.30 8.28
N GLY A 76 12.33 9.27 8.24
CA GLY A 76 11.32 9.02 7.23
C GLY A 76 11.55 7.68 6.53
N PHE A 77 10.87 7.45 5.41
CA PHE A 77 11.02 6.25 4.62
C PHE A 77 12.06 6.44 3.51
N LYS A 78 13.11 5.63 3.51
CA LYS A 78 14.12 5.68 2.44
C LYS A 78 13.53 5.23 1.11
N LYS A 79 13.80 5.93 0.01
CA LYS A 79 13.40 5.50 -1.34
C LYS A 79 13.97 4.11 -1.68
N LYS A 80 13.32 3.39 -2.59
CA LYS A 80 13.65 1.99 -2.97
C LYS A 80 13.56 0.97 -1.83
N THR A 81 12.80 1.27 -0.77
CA THR A 81 12.60 0.35 0.36
C THR A 81 11.14 -0.06 0.53
N THR A 82 10.96 -1.22 1.16
CA THR A 82 9.65 -1.72 1.57
C THR A 82 9.57 -1.70 3.09
N ASN A 83 8.54 -1.04 3.61
CA ASN A 83 8.34 -0.81 5.03
C ASN A 83 7.01 -1.43 5.46
N LEU A 84 7.10 -2.63 6.04
CA LEU A 84 5.94 -3.40 6.45
C LEU A 84 5.34 -2.85 7.75
N ILE A 85 4.05 -2.52 7.72
CA ILE A 85 3.31 -2.09 8.91
C ILE A 85 2.36 -3.20 9.32
N CYS A 86 2.56 -3.71 10.53
CA CYS A 86 1.77 -4.80 11.09
C CYS A 86 0.99 -4.32 12.31
N ALA A 87 -0.31 -4.58 12.32
CA ALA A 87 -1.15 -4.26 13.48
C ALA A 87 -2.24 -5.32 13.70
N ARG A 88 -2.77 -5.39 14.92
CA ARG A 88 -3.95 -6.23 15.21
C ARG A 88 -5.19 -5.71 14.44
N PRO A 89 -6.19 -6.56 14.15
CA PRO A 89 -7.45 -6.06 13.60
C PRO A 89 -8.08 -4.98 14.51
N ALA A 90 -8.77 -4.02 13.88
CA ALA A 90 -9.49 -2.92 14.53
C ALA A 90 -8.65 -1.90 15.33
N VAL A 91 -7.31 -1.96 15.32
CA VAL A 91 -6.45 -0.97 16.02
C VAL A 91 -6.11 0.27 15.21
N GLY A 92 -6.73 0.47 14.03
CA GLY A 92 -6.54 1.66 13.21
C GLY A 92 -5.45 1.57 12.14
N LYS A 93 -5.07 0.36 11.72
CA LYS A 93 -4.08 0.10 10.65
C LYS A 93 -4.34 0.89 9.35
N THR A 94 -5.56 0.78 8.81
CA THR A 94 -5.96 1.52 7.59
C THR A 94 -5.99 3.02 7.86
N ALA A 95 -6.46 3.44 9.03
CA ALA A 95 -6.49 4.85 9.41
C ALA A 95 -5.06 5.44 9.43
N LEU A 96 -4.10 4.74 10.02
CA LEU A 96 -2.68 5.13 10.00
C LEU A 96 -2.14 5.23 8.57
N GLY A 97 -2.45 4.27 7.70
CA GLY A 97 -2.04 4.33 6.29
C GLY A 97 -2.62 5.54 5.55
N LEU A 98 -3.88 5.87 5.78
CA LEU A 98 -4.52 7.06 5.19
C LEU A 98 -3.96 8.35 5.79
N THR A 99 -3.64 8.38 7.08
CA THR A 99 -2.95 9.51 7.72
C THR A 99 -1.58 9.73 7.09
N PHE A 100 -0.79 8.68 6.86
CA PHE A 100 0.47 8.81 6.13
C PHE A 100 0.27 9.38 4.73
N GLN A 101 -0.73 8.90 3.98
CA GLN A 101 -1.03 9.46 2.67
C GLN A 101 -1.33 10.95 2.74
N CYS A 102 -2.26 11.37 3.61
CA CYS A 102 -2.67 12.77 3.73
C CYS A 102 -1.46 13.67 4.07
N ASN A 103 -0.69 13.30 5.09
CA ASN A 103 0.43 14.13 5.53
C ASN A 103 1.58 14.14 4.49
N MET A 104 1.88 13.00 3.85
CA MET A 104 2.90 12.94 2.79
C MET A 104 2.53 13.81 1.58
N VAL A 105 1.25 13.81 1.20
CA VAL A 105 0.74 14.66 0.11
C VAL A 105 0.84 16.14 0.47
N GLU A 106 0.53 16.52 1.71
CA GLU A 106 0.71 17.89 2.22
C GLU A 106 2.19 18.33 2.17
N LEU A 107 3.12 17.40 2.41
CA LEU A 107 4.56 17.62 2.28
C LEU A 107 5.06 17.63 0.82
N GLY A 108 4.16 17.48 -0.15
CA GLY A 108 4.47 17.57 -1.58
C GLY A 108 4.87 16.26 -2.24
N HIS A 109 4.72 15.12 -1.56
CA HIS A 109 5.00 13.80 -2.13
C HIS A 109 3.81 13.27 -2.92
N LYS A 110 4.07 12.55 -4.02
CA LYS A 110 3.02 11.86 -4.78
C LYS A 110 2.79 10.47 -4.21
N VAL A 111 1.58 10.21 -3.72
CA VAL A 111 1.25 9.00 -2.97
C VAL A 111 0.04 8.28 -3.56
N ALA A 112 0.22 6.99 -3.84
CA ALA A 112 -0.86 6.09 -4.18
C ALA A 112 -1.25 5.20 -3.01
N PHE A 113 -2.55 5.08 -2.76
CA PHE A 113 -3.13 4.10 -1.84
C PHE A 113 -3.92 3.06 -2.62
N ILE A 114 -3.51 1.80 -2.54
CA ILE A 114 -4.18 0.66 -3.16
C ILE A 114 -4.87 -0.14 -2.06
N SER A 115 -6.19 -0.29 -2.13
CA SER A 115 -6.95 -1.16 -1.21
C SER A 115 -7.58 -2.33 -1.95
N VAL A 116 -7.46 -3.52 -1.36
CA VAL A 116 -8.20 -4.72 -1.80
C VAL A 116 -9.46 -5.00 -0.97
N GLU A 117 -9.72 -4.20 0.07
CA GLU A 117 -10.86 -4.36 0.96
C GLU A 117 -11.91 -3.27 0.81
N MET A 118 -11.47 -2.04 0.63
CA MET A 118 -12.31 -0.87 0.62
C MET A 118 -12.46 -0.30 -0.78
N THR A 119 -13.66 0.22 -1.05
CA THR A 119 -13.92 0.94 -2.29
C THR A 119 -13.31 2.34 -2.24
N LYS A 120 -13.12 2.96 -3.42
CA LYS A 120 -12.48 4.27 -3.52
C LYS A 120 -13.24 5.35 -2.74
N ASP A 121 -14.57 5.34 -2.80
CA ASP A 121 -15.46 6.26 -2.07
C ASP A 121 -15.28 6.14 -0.55
N GLN A 122 -15.21 4.92 -0.02
CA GLN A 122 -14.97 4.71 1.43
C GLN A 122 -13.61 5.23 1.90
N LEU A 123 -12.58 5.13 1.04
CA LEU A 123 -11.25 5.66 1.35
C LEU A 123 -11.24 7.18 1.29
N ILE A 124 -11.81 7.77 0.23
CA ILE A 124 -11.91 9.23 0.07
C ILE A 124 -12.69 9.84 1.24
N GLU A 125 -13.79 9.23 1.65
CA GLU A 125 -14.58 9.68 2.79
C GLU A 125 -13.73 9.74 4.08
N ARG A 126 -12.93 8.70 4.34
CA ARG A 126 -12.02 8.68 5.49
C ARG A 126 -10.91 9.72 5.40
N CYS A 127 -10.33 9.92 4.23
CA CYS A 127 -9.34 10.97 4.01
C CYS A 127 -9.95 12.36 4.24
N ALA A 128 -11.21 12.58 3.82
CA ALA A 128 -11.90 13.84 4.06
C ALA A 128 -12.07 14.10 5.57
N TYR A 129 -12.39 13.08 6.38
CA TYR A 129 -12.43 13.23 7.84
C TYR A 129 -11.05 13.53 8.44
N ILE A 130 -9.98 12.92 7.91
CA ILE A 130 -8.60 13.19 8.37
C ILE A 130 -8.21 14.64 8.07
N ILE A 131 -8.41 15.10 6.83
CA ILE A 131 -8.01 16.44 6.37
C ILE A 131 -8.87 17.53 7.01
N SER A 132 -10.19 17.32 7.12
CA SER A 132 -11.11 18.31 7.70
C SER A 132 -11.05 18.39 9.23
N GLU A 133 -10.40 17.41 9.88
CA GLU A 133 -10.42 17.19 11.32
C GLU A 133 -11.84 17.02 11.91
N VAL A 134 -12.81 16.65 11.07
CA VAL A 134 -14.20 16.41 11.49
C VAL A 134 -14.36 14.95 11.94
N PRO A 135 -14.97 14.69 13.11
CA PRO A 135 -15.18 13.32 13.60
C PRO A 135 -16.00 12.43 12.64
N ALA A 136 -15.47 11.25 12.31
CA ALA A 136 -16.10 10.31 11.38
C ALA A 136 -17.41 9.68 11.90
N ASP A 137 -17.66 9.75 13.21
CA ASP A 137 -18.85 9.21 13.86
C ASP A 137 -20.09 10.11 13.71
N LEU A 138 -19.93 11.35 13.26
CA LEU A 138 -21.04 12.29 13.03
C LEU A 138 -22.12 11.68 12.13
N PHE A 139 -21.76 11.21 10.93
CA PHE A 139 -22.71 10.60 10.01
C PHE A 139 -23.15 9.19 10.44
N THR A 140 -22.27 8.44 11.08
CA THR A 140 -22.54 7.05 11.49
C THR A 140 -23.51 6.97 12.68
N SER A 141 -23.51 7.98 13.55
CA SER A 141 -24.40 8.06 14.72
C SER A 141 -25.79 8.62 14.41
N GLY A 142 -26.07 8.97 13.14
CA GLY A 142 -27.31 9.61 12.73
C GLY A 142 -27.39 11.09 13.11
N GLN A 143 -26.26 11.69 13.53
CA GLN A 143 -26.14 13.14 13.71
C GLN A 143 -25.86 13.79 12.35
N THR A 144 -26.26 15.04 12.20
CA THR A 144 -25.94 15.83 11.00
C THR A 144 -24.81 16.78 11.38
N PRO A 145 -23.73 16.88 10.58
CA PRO A 145 -22.75 17.92 10.80
C PRO A 145 -23.42 19.29 10.76
N ASP A 146 -22.94 20.22 11.58
CA ASP A 146 -23.35 21.60 11.43
C ASP A 146 -22.85 22.18 10.08
N GLU A 147 -23.34 23.36 9.71
CA GLU A 147 -22.99 23.98 8.43
C GLU A 147 -21.48 24.20 8.27
N ARG A 148 -20.76 24.49 9.36
CA ARG A 148 -19.32 24.69 9.34
C ARG A 148 -18.58 23.36 9.10
N GLN A 149 -18.95 22.32 9.83
CA GLN A 149 -18.37 20.98 9.66
C GLN A 149 -18.60 20.45 8.25
N TYR A 150 -19.81 20.66 7.71
CA TYR A 150 -20.12 20.31 6.33
C TYR A 150 -19.23 21.05 5.33
N GLN A 151 -19.02 22.36 5.53
CA GLN A 151 -18.10 23.14 4.69
C GLN A 151 -16.67 22.62 4.75
N GLN A 152 -16.14 22.32 5.95
CA GLN A 152 -14.79 21.76 6.12
C GLN A 152 -14.61 20.43 5.38
N ILE A 153 -15.61 19.54 5.44
CA ILE A 153 -15.58 18.27 4.70
C ILE A 153 -15.58 18.52 3.19
N MET A 154 -16.42 19.44 2.71
CA MET A 154 -16.49 19.76 1.28
C MET A 154 -15.20 20.40 0.76
N GLU A 155 -14.56 21.24 1.56
CA GLU A 155 -13.22 21.79 1.27
C GLU A 155 -12.18 20.68 1.16
N ALA A 156 -12.13 19.76 2.12
CA ALA A 156 -11.24 18.60 2.07
C ALA A 156 -11.49 17.71 0.85
N LEU A 157 -12.75 17.49 0.45
CA LEU A 157 -13.09 16.74 -0.76
C LEU A 157 -12.63 17.45 -2.04
N HIS A 158 -12.72 18.79 -2.09
CA HIS A 158 -12.18 19.57 -3.20
C HIS A 158 -10.65 19.50 -3.24
N GLU A 159 -9.99 19.58 -2.08
CA GLU A 159 -8.54 19.41 -1.98
C GLU A 159 -8.09 18.05 -2.52
N ILE A 160 -8.72 16.95 -2.09
CA ILE A 160 -8.42 15.61 -2.59
C ILE A 160 -8.62 15.53 -4.10
N LYS A 161 -9.71 16.12 -4.61
CA LYS A 161 -10.08 16.04 -6.03
C LYS A 161 -9.08 16.79 -6.94
N ASP A 162 -8.65 17.97 -6.51
CA ASP A 162 -7.84 18.86 -7.33
C ASP A 162 -6.32 18.63 -7.16
N ASN A 163 -5.94 17.72 -6.24
CA ASN A 163 -4.54 17.39 -5.96
C ASN A 163 -4.08 16.11 -6.68
N ASP A 164 -3.36 16.28 -7.78
CA ASP A 164 -2.79 15.18 -8.58
C ASP A 164 -1.79 14.29 -7.82
N ASN A 165 -1.28 14.73 -6.68
CA ASN A 165 -0.41 13.92 -5.81
C ASN A 165 -1.20 12.89 -4.99
N PHE A 166 -2.53 13.02 -4.91
CA PHE A 166 -3.40 12.19 -4.10
C PHE A 166 -4.07 11.09 -4.95
N ILE A 167 -3.52 9.88 -4.96
CA ILE A 167 -4.02 8.79 -5.80
C ILE A 167 -4.68 7.70 -4.93
N ILE A 168 -5.94 7.36 -5.23
CA ILE A 168 -6.65 6.23 -4.61
C ILE A 168 -7.07 5.20 -5.66
N GLU A 169 -6.69 3.95 -5.43
CA GLU A 169 -7.11 2.79 -6.21
C GLU A 169 -7.78 1.74 -5.31
N GLY A 170 -9.02 1.38 -5.64
CA GLY A 170 -9.76 0.29 -5.00
C GLY A 170 -9.93 -0.85 -6.00
N THR A 171 -9.70 -2.09 -5.57
CA THR A 171 -9.88 -3.28 -6.41
C THR A 171 -10.54 -4.41 -5.65
N ASN A 172 -11.52 -5.07 -6.26
CA ASN A 172 -12.14 -6.27 -5.71
C ASN A 172 -11.31 -7.54 -5.98
N ASN A 173 -10.38 -7.49 -6.95
CA ASN A 173 -9.45 -8.57 -7.22
C ASN A 173 -8.27 -8.49 -6.25
N ARG A 174 -8.20 -9.49 -5.37
CA ARG A 174 -7.22 -9.61 -4.28
C ARG A 174 -5.88 -10.20 -4.71
N SER A 175 -5.72 -10.65 -5.95
CA SER A 175 -4.47 -11.26 -6.42
C SER A 175 -3.27 -10.30 -6.32
N ILE A 176 -2.12 -10.80 -5.87
CA ILE A 176 -0.89 -10.01 -5.79
C ILE A 176 -0.45 -9.53 -7.18
N ASN A 177 -0.73 -10.34 -8.20
CA ASN A 177 -0.43 -10.00 -9.59
C ASN A 177 -1.28 -8.80 -10.05
N ASN A 178 -2.52 -8.70 -9.59
CA ASN A 178 -3.37 -7.56 -9.88
C ASN A 178 -2.88 -6.29 -9.16
N VAL A 179 -2.47 -6.39 -7.90
CA VAL A 179 -1.85 -5.27 -7.17
C VAL A 179 -0.58 -4.80 -7.87
N ALA A 180 0.32 -5.73 -8.24
CA ALA A 180 1.54 -5.41 -8.97
C ALA A 180 1.25 -4.78 -10.34
N ARG A 181 0.21 -5.24 -11.06
CA ARG A 181 -0.25 -4.64 -12.31
C ARG A 181 -0.72 -3.20 -12.13
N ILE A 182 -1.51 -2.94 -11.08
CA ILE A 182 -1.98 -1.59 -10.75
C ILE A 182 -0.80 -0.69 -10.41
N ALA A 183 0.11 -1.13 -9.54
CA ALA A 183 1.31 -0.37 -9.16
C ALA A 183 2.22 -0.02 -10.36
N ARG A 184 2.49 -0.99 -11.25
CA ARG A 184 3.25 -0.73 -12.49
C ARG A 184 2.55 0.29 -13.39
N LYS A 185 1.22 0.19 -13.53
CA LYS A 185 0.43 1.18 -14.27
C LYS A 185 0.55 2.56 -13.63
N LEU A 186 0.39 2.66 -12.32
CA LEU A 186 0.47 3.92 -11.59
C LEU A 186 1.85 4.58 -11.77
N LYS A 187 2.95 3.83 -11.66
CA LYS A 187 4.30 4.38 -11.89
C LYS A 187 4.53 4.81 -13.34
N ARG A 188 4.00 4.07 -14.31
CA ARG A 188 4.10 4.46 -15.73
C ARG A 188 3.33 5.74 -16.02
N ASP A 189 2.12 5.85 -15.46
CA ASP A 189 1.24 7.01 -15.67
C ASP A 189 1.71 8.22 -14.83
N ASN A 190 2.45 7.98 -13.73
CA ASN A 190 3.01 8.96 -12.81
C ASN A 190 4.50 8.68 -12.54
N PRO A 191 5.41 9.14 -13.41
CA PRO A 191 6.85 8.90 -13.25
C PRO A 191 7.44 9.43 -11.94
N ASP A 192 6.81 10.48 -11.38
CA ASP A 192 7.12 11.17 -10.14
C ASP A 192 6.45 10.54 -8.90
N LEU A 193 5.81 9.38 -9.02
CA LEU A 193 5.25 8.65 -7.87
C LEU A 193 6.35 8.30 -6.85
N ASP A 194 6.16 8.74 -5.60
CA ASP A 194 7.11 8.54 -4.50
C ASP A 194 6.77 7.31 -3.65
N VAL A 195 5.47 7.12 -3.35
CA VAL A 195 5.01 6.13 -2.35
C VAL A 195 3.82 5.34 -2.87
N ILE A 196 3.82 4.03 -2.59
CA ILE A 196 2.66 3.17 -2.75
C ILE A 196 2.34 2.50 -1.41
N ILE A 197 1.20 2.84 -0.83
CA ILE A 197 0.63 2.19 0.34
C ILE A 197 -0.34 1.11 -0.15
N VAL A 198 -0.21 -0.12 0.37
CA VAL A 198 -1.06 -1.26 -0.03
C VAL A 198 -1.77 -1.81 1.19
N ASP A 199 -3.09 -1.66 1.26
CA ASP A 199 -3.88 -2.26 2.34
C ASP A 199 -4.37 -3.67 2.00
N TYR A 200 -3.87 -4.58 2.85
CA TYR A 200 -4.26 -5.96 3.13
C TYR A 200 -3.50 -7.06 2.37
N LEU A 201 -2.32 -7.39 2.89
CA LEU A 201 -1.51 -8.53 2.44
C LEU A 201 -2.12 -9.91 2.70
N GLN A 202 -2.96 -10.08 3.73
CA GLN A 202 -3.39 -11.42 4.21
C GLN A 202 -4.59 -12.04 3.46
N LYS A 203 -5.20 -11.32 2.51
CA LYS A 203 -6.37 -11.78 1.71
C LYS A 203 -5.97 -11.99 0.26
N ILE A 204 -4.69 -11.79 -0.03
CA ILE A 204 -4.14 -11.97 -1.34
C ILE A 204 -3.91 -13.46 -1.54
N GLU A 205 -4.78 -14.07 -2.34
CA GLU A 205 -4.62 -15.47 -2.72
C GLU A 205 -3.37 -15.60 -3.59
N SER A 206 -2.39 -16.37 -3.09
CA SER A 206 -1.22 -16.73 -3.88
C SER A 206 -1.62 -17.76 -4.93
N SER A 207 -1.20 -17.56 -6.16
CA SER A 207 -1.57 -18.43 -7.29
C SER A 207 -1.03 -19.86 -7.20
N LYS A 208 -0.22 -20.19 -6.18
CA LYS A 208 0.59 -21.41 -6.10
C LYS A 208 0.46 -22.23 -4.81
N SER A 209 -0.17 -21.73 -3.74
CA SER A 209 -0.15 -22.44 -2.45
C SER A 209 -1.43 -23.25 -2.16
N LYS A 210 -1.28 -24.57 -1.98
CA LYS A 210 -2.31 -25.45 -1.41
C LYS A 210 -2.29 -25.36 0.13
N GLY A 211 -2.72 -24.23 0.69
CA GLY A 211 -3.22 -24.17 2.07
C GLY A 211 -2.23 -23.86 3.19
N ASN A 212 -1.01 -23.38 2.90
CA ASN A 212 -0.11 -22.87 3.95
C ASN A 212 0.04 -21.34 3.86
N LYS A 213 -0.70 -20.62 4.72
CA LYS A 213 -0.79 -19.15 4.76
C LYS A 213 0.55 -18.46 5.01
N THR A 214 1.43 -19.14 5.74
CA THR A 214 2.87 -18.86 5.93
C THR A 214 3.56 -18.51 4.62
N TYR A 215 3.60 -19.48 3.70
CA TYR A 215 4.26 -19.35 2.41
C TYR A 215 3.62 -18.28 1.51
N GLU A 216 2.30 -18.07 1.65
CA GLU A 216 1.59 -17.03 0.88
C GLU A 216 2.05 -15.62 1.30
N ILE A 217 2.30 -15.41 2.60
CA ILE A 217 2.77 -14.12 3.12
C ILE A 217 4.23 -13.86 2.73
N GLU A 218 5.09 -14.89 2.76
CA GLU A 218 6.46 -14.79 2.26
C GLU A 218 6.49 -14.45 0.76
N GLU A 219 5.67 -15.13 -0.06
CA GLU A 219 5.56 -14.87 -1.50
C GLU A 219 5.08 -13.44 -1.78
N VAL A 220 4.02 -12.99 -1.10
CA VAL A 220 3.47 -11.64 -1.23
C VAL A 220 4.50 -10.59 -0.81
N SER A 221 5.21 -10.80 0.29
CA SER A 221 6.22 -9.88 0.80
C SER A 221 7.41 -9.78 -0.16
N GLY A 222 7.83 -10.91 -0.75
CA GLY A 222 8.86 -10.95 -1.79
C GLY A 222 8.47 -10.13 -3.02
N VAL A 223 7.27 -10.37 -3.57
CA VAL A 223 6.77 -9.64 -4.75
C VAL A 223 6.70 -8.13 -4.49
N ILE A 224 6.24 -7.69 -3.31
CA ILE A 224 6.17 -6.27 -2.97
C ILE A 224 7.56 -5.66 -2.80
N THR A 225 8.50 -6.41 -2.22
CA THR A 225 9.90 -5.97 -2.07
C THR A 225 10.55 -5.77 -3.43
N ASP A 226 10.36 -6.71 -4.34
CA ASP A 226 10.89 -6.60 -5.70
C ASP A 226 10.25 -5.44 -6.45
N LEU A 227 8.95 -5.23 -6.26
CA LEU A 227 8.22 -4.12 -6.88
C LEU A 227 8.75 -2.76 -6.41
N GLY A 228 9.00 -2.57 -5.11
CA GLY A 228 9.55 -1.31 -4.59
C GLY A 228 10.93 -0.98 -5.15
N LYS A 229 11.79 -1.99 -5.28
CA LYS A 229 13.11 -1.84 -5.92
C LYS A 229 13.00 -1.49 -7.39
N LYS A 230 12.17 -2.22 -8.15
CA LYS A 230 12.02 -2.04 -9.61
C LYS A 230 11.34 -0.72 -9.98
N LEU A 231 10.35 -0.29 -9.21
CA LEU A 231 9.59 0.93 -9.52
C LEU A 231 10.26 2.20 -8.97
N ASP A 232 11.32 2.07 -8.18
CA ASP A 232 11.96 3.19 -7.48
C ASP A 232 10.95 4.02 -6.67
N VAL A 233 10.23 3.32 -5.78
CA VAL A 233 9.21 3.91 -4.89
C VAL A 233 9.36 3.35 -3.48
N VAL A 234 8.87 4.09 -2.49
CA VAL A 234 8.65 3.56 -1.15
C VAL A 234 7.40 2.69 -1.17
N MET A 235 7.53 1.42 -0.81
CA MET A 235 6.38 0.54 -0.62
C MET A 235 6.02 0.47 0.86
N ILE A 236 4.77 0.72 1.21
CA ILE A 236 4.25 0.58 2.58
C ILE A 236 3.10 -0.43 2.58
N PRO A 237 3.41 -1.73 2.56
CA PRO A 237 2.40 -2.75 2.70
C PRO A 237 1.87 -2.77 4.14
N LEU A 238 0.55 -2.82 4.26
CA LEU A 238 -0.12 -2.93 5.53
C LEU A 238 -0.57 -4.40 5.74
N ALA A 239 -0.04 -5.05 6.76
CA ALA A 239 -0.41 -6.39 7.20
C ALA A 239 -1.18 -6.38 8.52
N GLN A 240 -2.06 -7.36 8.70
CA GLN A 240 -2.72 -7.61 9.97
C GLN A 240 -1.97 -8.73 10.72
N LEU A 241 -2.02 -8.77 12.05
CA LEU A 241 -1.45 -9.86 12.86
C LEU A 241 -2.52 -10.93 13.14
N ASN A 242 -2.10 -12.19 13.26
CA ASN A 242 -3.00 -13.30 13.60
C ASN A 242 -3.55 -13.20 15.03
N ARG A 243 -4.84 -13.54 15.21
CA ARG A 243 -5.56 -13.49 16.49
C ARG A 243 -4.99 -14.37 17.61
N ALA A 244 -4.05 -15.28 17.34
CA ALA A 244 -3.37 -16.04 18.39
C ALA A 244 -2.58 -15.13 19.36
N SER A 245 -2.32 -13.87 18.98
CA SER A 245 -1.79 -12.83 19.87
C SER A 245 -2.83 -12.27 20.87
N ASP A 246 -4.12 -12.57 20.72
CA ASP A 246 -5.19 -11.94 21.51
C ASP A 246 -5.29 -12.48 22.95
N GLU A 247 -4.74 -13.67 23.26
CA GLU A 247 -4.68 -14.19 24.64
C GLU A 247 -3.72 -13.38 25.55
N LYS A 248 -2.94 -12.44 24.99
CA LYS A 248 -2.05 -11.52 25.71
C LYS A 248 -2.32 -10.07 25.33
N ALA A 249 -3.54 -9.61 25.58
CA ALA A 249 -4.05 -8.31 25.15
C ALA A 249 -3.18 -7.08 25.53
N GLU A 250 -2.33 -7.18 26.56
CA GLU A 250 -1.49 -6.09 27.08
C GLU A 250 -0.04 -6.05 26.53
N GLU A 251 0.42 -7.03 25.75
CA GLU A 251 1.80 -7.02 25.23
C GLU A 251 1.91 -6.27 23.89
N LEU A 252 2.92 -5.38 23.78
CA LEU A 252 3.34 -4.77 22.50
C LEU A 252 3.58 -5.88 21.45
N PRO A 253 3.24 -5.65 20.16
CA PRO A 253 3.50 -6.62 19.10
C PRO A 253 4.97 -7.02 19.05
N LYS A 254 5.24 -8.32 19.03
CA LYS A 254 6.58 -8.90 18.89
C LYS A 254 6.78 -9.47 17.49
N LEU A 255 8.02 -9.54 17.03
CA LEU A 255 8.36 -10.21 15.77
C LEU A 255 7.84 -11.65 15.71
N SER A 256 7.75 -12.36 16.84
CA SER A 256 7.15 -13.70 16.91
C SER A 256 5.62 -13.72 16.69
N ASN A 257 4.92 -12.59 16.76
CA ASN A 257 3.53 -12.51 16.29
C ASN A 257 3.44 -12.53 14.76
N LEU A 258 4.54 -12.23 14.07
CA LEU A 258 4.70 -12.53 12.66
C LEU A 258 5.03 -14.02 12.46
N GLU A 259 5.67 -14.73 13.41
CA GLU A 259 6.02 -16.15 13.24
C GLU A 259 4.82 -17.11 13.16
N GLY A 260 3.66 -16.75 13.73
CA GLY A 260 2.40 -17.46 13.51
C GLY A 260 1.67 -17.02 12.23
N SER A 261 2.23 -16.04 11.53
CA SER A 261 1.77 -15.42 10.27
C SER A 261 2.87 -15.50 9.19
N SER A 262 3.93 -16.25 9.43
CA SER A 262 5.10 -16.43 8.57
C SER A 262 5.11 -17.82 8.05
#